data_AF-A0A510L772-F1
#
_entry.id   AF-A0A510L772-F1
#
_cell.length_a   1.000
_cell.length_b   1.000
_cell.length_c   1.000
_cell.angle_alpha   90.00
_cell.angle_beta   90.00
_cell.angle_gamma   90.00
#
_symmetry.space_group_name_H-M   'P 1'
#
loop_
_entity.id
_entity.type
_entity.pdbx_description
1 polymer ?
#
loop_
_entity_poly.entity_id
_entity_poly.type
_entity_poly.pdbx_seq_one_letter_code
_entity_poly.pdbx_strand_id
1 'polypeptide(L)'
;MNVSQFLVQNGGIVMATLGAALATLLSGIGSAKGVGIVGEVATGLMSEEPEKFGKSLVLQLLPGTQGLYGFVIGLMVLGKLNASMTFQNGLGILMACLPVALAGYGSADCTRKSCSIWN
;
A
#
# COMPACT_ATOMS: atom_id res chain seq x y z
N MET A 1 -19.59 -19.91 -23.65
CA MET A 1 -19.29 -18.46 -23.53
C MET A 1 -17.85 -18.24 -23.98
N ASN A 2 -17.62 -17.37 -24.96
CA ASN A 2 -16.26 -17.01 -25.36
C ASN A 2 -15.60 -16.10 -24.32
N VAL A 3 -14.27 -16.15 -24.21
CA VAL A 3 -13.47 -15.32 -23.28
C VAL A 3 -13.80 -13.83 -23.42
N SER A 4 -14.03 -13.37 -24.65
CA SER A 4 -14.45 -11.98 -24.93
C SER A 4 -15.79 -11.62 -24.26
N GLN A 5 -16.77 -12.51 -24.25
CA GLN A 5 -18.07 -12.25 -23.60
C GLN A 5 -17.97 -12.30 -22.08
N PHE A 6 -17.10 -13.17 -21.53
CA PHE A 6 -16.83 -13.19 -20.10
C PHE A 6 -16.18 -11.87 -19.63
N LEU A 7 -15.22 -11.33 -20.38
CA LEU A 7 -14.58 -10.04 -20.10
C LEU A 7 -15.54 -8.86 -20.22
N VAL A 8 -16.44 -8.85 -21.19
CA VAL A 8 -17.43 -7.77 -21.33
C VAL A 8 -18.48 -7.82 -20.22
N GLN A 9 -18.86 -9.03 -19.77
CA GLN A 9 -19.94 -9.22 -18.79
C GLN A 9 -19.46 -9.12 -17.33
N ASN A 10 -18.23 -9.55 -17.02
CA ASN A 10 -17.68 -9.56 -15.65
C ASN A 10 -16.41 -8.70 -15.47
N GLY A 11 -15.82 -8.20 -16.57
CA GLY A 11 -14.51 -7.55 -16.53
C GLY A 11 -14.49 -6.23 -15.75
N GLY A 12 -15.64 -5.54 -15.62
CA GLY A 12 -15.72 -4.34 -14.79
C GLY A 12 -15.35 -4.61 -13.34
N ILE A 13 -15.99 -5.60 -12.71
CA ILE A 13 -15.71 -6.00 -11.33
C ILE A 13 -14.29 -6.53 -11.21
N VAL A 14 -13.88 -7.44 -12.10
CA VAL A 14 -12.56 -8.08 -12.05
C VAL A 14 -11.46 -7.03 -12.08
N MET A 15 -11.53 -6.03 -12.97
CA MET A 15 -10.51 -4.98 -13.06
C MET A 15 -10.50 -4.06 -11.83
N ALA A 16 -11.68 -3.69 -11.30
CA ALA A 16 -11.76 -2.87 -10.10
C ALA A 16 -11.19 -3.60 -8.86
N THR A 17 -11.52 -4.89 -8.70
CA THR A 17 -11.00 -5.71 -7.60
C THR A 17 -9.50 -5.94 -7.73
N LEU A 18 -8.98 -6.13 -8.95
CA LEU A 18 -7.54 -6.19 -9.20
C LEU A 18 -6.84 -4.88 -8.82
N GLY A 19 -7.45 -3.73 -9.14
CA GLY A 19 -6.94 -2.41 -8.73
C GLY A 19 -6.83 -2.26 -7.22
N ALA A 20 -7.89 -2.63 -6.49
CA ALA A 20 -7.88 -2.64 -5.03
C ALA A 20 -6.78 -3.56 -4.47
N ALA A 21 -6.68 -4.79 -4.99
CA ALA A 21 -5.68 -5.75 -4.54
C ALA A 21 -4.25 -5.23 -4.77
N LEU A 22 -3.97 -4.66 -5.93
CA LEU A 22 -2.65 -4.10 -6.25
C LEU A 22 -2.30 -2.91 -5.35
N ALA A 23 -3.24 -1.99 -5.14
CA ALA A 23 -3.02 -0.83 -4.27
C ALA A 23 -2.68 -1.25 -2.83
N THR A 24 -3.43 -2.20 -2.27
CA THR A 24 -3.22 -2.66 -0.89
C THR A 24 -1.97 -3.53 -0.74
N LEU A 25 -1.68 -4.42 -1.70
CA LEU A 25 -0.51 -5.31 -1.63
C LEU A 25 0.79 -4.54 -1.80
N LEU A 26 0.91 -3.71 -2.83
CA LEU A 26 2.17 -3.00 -3.11
C LEU A 26 2.49 -1.97 -2.03
N SER A 27 1.49 -1.24 -1.53
CA SER A 27 1.69 -0.32 -0.40
C SER A 27 2.03 -1.05 0.90
N GLY A 28 1.37 -2.19 1.14
CA GLY A 28 1.61 -3.04 2.32
C GLY A 28 3.03 -3.62 2.34
N ILE A 29 3.53 -4.08 1.19
CA ILE A 29 4.91 -4.59 1.07
C ILE A 29 5.93 -3.46 1.31
N GLY A 30 5.73 -2.29 0.69
CA GLY A 30 6.61 -1.13 0.91
C GLY A 30 6.68 -0.77 2.40
N SER A 31 5.52 -0.68 3.04
CA SER A 31 5.37 -0.40 4.46
C SER A 31 6.07 -1.45 5.35
N ALA A 32 5.83 -2.75 5.12
CA ALA A 32 6.44 -3.82 5.92
C ALA A 32 7.97 -3.77 5.86
N LYS A 33 8.54 -3.53 4.68
CA LYS A 33 9.99 -3.40 4.50
C LYS A 33 10.54 -2.13 5.17
N GLY A 34 9.83 -1.01 5.08
CA GLY A 34 10.23 0.23 5.76
C GLY A 34 10.18 0.09 7.28
N VAL A 35 9.12 -0.52 7.80
CA VAL A 35 8.93 -0.78 9.22
C VAL A 35 10.00 -1.75 9.74
N GLY A 36 10.29 -2.84 9.05
CA GLY A 36 11.34 -3.79 9.48
C GLY A 36 12.68 -3.12 9.75
N ILE A 37 13.14 -2.27 8.82
CA ILE A 37 14.45 -1.61 8.91
C ILE A 37 14.49 -0.54 10.01
N VAL A 38 13.44 0.28 10.15
CA VAL A 38 13.38 1.23 11.27
C VAL A 38 13.36 0.50 12.61
N GLY A 39 12.76 -0.70 12.66
CA GLY A 39 12.68 -1.52 13.86
C GLY A 39 14.04 -2.07 14.28
N GLU A 40 14.84 -2.51 13.32
CA GLU A 40 16.22 -2.95 13.54
C GLU A 40 17.07 -1.80 14.12
N VAL A 41 17.00 -0.61 13.52
CA VAL A 41 17.73 0.58 14.00
C VAL A 41 17.24 1.02 15.38
N ALA A 42 15.93 1.06 15.60
CA ALA A 42 15.34 1.42 16.88
C ALA A 42 15.77 0.47 18.01
N THR A 43 15.83 -0.84 17.73
CA THR A 43 16.25 -1.85 18.73
C THR A 43 17.71 -1.67 19.13
N GLY A 44 18.59 -1.34 18.18
CA GLY A 44 19.98 -0.97 18.46
C GLY A 44 20.07 0.27 19.35
N LEU A 45 19.38 1.35 18.97
CA LEU A 45 19.36 2.60 19.71
C LEU A 45 18.81 2.44 21.14
N MET A 46 17.78 1.63 21.33
CA MET A 46 17.20 1.36 22.65
C MET A 46 18.15 0.61 23.59
N SER A 47 19.12 -0.12 23.05
CA SER A 47 20.11 -0.84 23.85
C SER A 47 21.12 0.12 24.48
N GLU A 48 21.40 1.25 23.82
CA GLU A 48 22.30 2.29 24.32
C GLU A 48 21.55 3.41 25.06
N GLU A 49 20.40 3.82 24.55
CA GLU A 49 19.63 4.99 25.01
C GLU A 49 18.14 4.63 25.22
N PRO A 50 17.78 3.88 26.27
CA PRO A 50 16.41 3.40 26.51
C PRO A 50 15.39 4.53 26.69
N GLU A 51 15.84 5.71 27.15
CA GLU A 51 15.01 6.91 27.33
C GLU A 51 14.41 7.42 26.00
N LYS A 52 14.99 7.05 24.86
CA LYS A 52 14.53 7.46 23.51
C LYS A 52 13.52 6.48 22.89
N PHE A 53 13.01 5.51 23.64
CA PHE A 53 12.01 4.55 23.15
C PHE A 53 10.81 5.24 22.47
N GLY A 54 10.21 6.23 23.12
CA GLY A 54 9.02 6.92 22.59
C GLY A 54 9.27 7.62 21.25
N LYS A 55 10.44 8.25 21.09
CA LYS A 55 10.84 8.88 19.81
C LYS A 55 11.05 7.84 18.72
N SER A 56 11.66 6.71 19.07
CA SER A 56 11.88 5.59 18.14
C SER A 56 10.57 4.99 17.65
N LEU A 57 9.57 4.86 18.53
CA LEU A 57 8.24 4.38 18.15
C LEU A 57 7.51 5.35 17.21
N VAL A 58 7.67 6.66 17.39
CA VAL A 58 7.10 7.66 16.47
C VAL A 58 7.76 7.57 15.08
N LEU A 59 9.10 7.43 15.03
CA LEU A 59 9.83 7.25 13.78
C LEU A 59 9.45 5.95 13.06
N GLN A 60 9.19 4.90 13.82
CA GLN A 60 8.70 3.60 13.32
C GLN A 60 7.35 3.71 12.60
N LEU A 61 6.48 4.61 13.04
CA LEU A 61 5.16 4.82 12.46
C LEU A 61 5.20 5.56 11.13
N LEU A 62 6.24 6.37 10.86
CA LEU A 62 6.39 7.13 9.61
C LEU A 62 6.32 6.24 8.35
N PRO A 63 7.14 5.17 8.20
CA PRO A 63 7.02 4.25 7.06
C PRO A 63 5.73 3.42 7.10
N GLY A 64 5.15 3.20 8.29
CA GLY A 64 3.90 2.44 8.48
C GLY A 64 2.67 3.06 7.81
N THR A 65 2.68 4.39 7.63
CA THR A 65 1.56 5.13 7.01
C THR A 65 1.28 4.73 5.56
N GLN A 66 2.32 4.32 4.80
CA GLN A 66 2.14 3.96 3.39
C GLN A 66 1.25 2.72 3.22
N GLY A 67 1.36 1.77 4.15
CA GLY A 67 0.48 0.59 4.19
C GLY A 67 -0.97 0.99 4.45
N LEU A 68 -1.20 1.93 5.37
CA LEU A 68 -2.53 2.42 5.72
C LEU A 68 -3.20 3.14 4.54
N TYR A 69 -2.47 3.95 3.77
CA TYR A 69 -3.05 4.63 2.61
C TYR A 69 -3.57 3.65 1.55
N GLY A 70 -2.79 2.64 1.16
CA GLY A 70 -3.27 1.64 0.19
C GLY A 70 -4.32 0.70 0.75
N PHE A 71 -4.36 0.48 2.08
CA PHE A 71 -5.47 -0.22 2.73
C PHE A 71 -6.77 0.59 2.67
N VAL A 72 -6.74 1.89 3.00
CA VAL A 72 -7.91 2.78 2.92
C VAL A 72 -8.43 2.86 1.48
N ILE A 73 -7.55 2.99 0.49
CA ILE A 73 -7.95 2.97 -0.93
C ILE A 73 -8.61 1.63 -1.30
N GLY A 74 -8.06 0.50 -0.84
CA GLY A 74 -8.69 -0.81 -1.02
C GLY A 74 -10.11 -0.87 -0.46
N LEU A 75 -10.33 -0.37 0.77
CA LEU A 75 -11.66 -0.28 1.38
C LEU A 75 -12.60 0.65 0.61
N MET A 76 -12.11 1.79 0.13
CA MET A 76 -12.91 2.73 -0.69
C MET A 76 -13.34 2.09 -2.01
N VAL A 77 -12.48 1.30 -2.64
CA VAL A 77 -12.82 0.57 -3.87
C VAL A 77 -13.82 -0.54 -3.58
N LEU A 78 -13.64 -1.31 -2.50
CA LEU A 78 -14.60 -2.34 -2.08
C LEU A 78 -16.01 -1.76 -1.90
N GLY A 79 -16.14 -0.60 -1.25
CA GLY A 79 -17.41 0.10 -1.10
C GLY A 79 -18.03 0.63 -2.41
N LYS A 80 -17.25 0.68 -3.50
CA LYS A 80 -17.71 1.11 -4.84
C LYS A 80 -17.95 -0.05 -5.81
N LEU A 81 -17.66 -1.30 -5.42
CA LEU A 81 -17.90 -2.45 -6.29
C LEU A 81 -19.40 -2.66 -6.51
N ASN A 82 -19.78 -2.85 -7.78
CA ASN A 82 -21.15 -3.12 -8.17
C ASN A 82 -21.18 -4.19 -9.25
N ALA A 83 -22.14 -5.12 -9.15
CA ALA A 83 -22.34 -6.20 -10.11
C ALA A 83 -22.60 -5.72 -11.55
N SER A 84 -23.20 -4.54 -11.71
CA SER A 84 -23.58 -3.94 -12.99
C SER A 84 -22.56 -2.93 -13.52
N MET A 85 -21.33 -2.95 -13.01
CA MET A 85 -20.29 -2.00 -13.42
C MET A 85 -19.77 -2.31 -14.82
N THR A 86 -19.75 -1.28 -15.68
CA THR A 86 -19.21 -1.40 -17.04
C THR A 86 -17.71 -1.66 -17.02
N PHE A 87 -17.21 -2.31 -18.08
CA PHE A 87 -15.77 -2.58 -18.25
C PHE A 87 -14.92 -1.30 -18.18
N GLN A 88 -15.41 -0.20 -18.77
CA GLN A 88 -14.73 1.10 -18.75
C GLN A 88 -14.57 1.65 -17.32
N ASN A 89 -15.60 1.54 -16.48
CA ASN A 89 -15.53 2.00 -15.09
C ASN A 89 -14.55 1.15 -14.27
N GLY A 90 -14.56 -0.17 -14.47
CA GLY A 90 -13.61 -1.08 -13.81
C GLY A 90 -12.16 -0.79 -14.17
N LEU A 91 -11.89 -0.55 -15.46
CA LEU A 91 -10.57 -0.15 -15.93
C LEU A 91 -10.15 1.22 -15.40
N GLY A 92 -11.09 2.17 -15.29
CA GLY A 92 -10.82 3.48 -14.68
C GLY A 92 -10.38 3.37 -13.22
N ILE A 93 -11.03 2.50 -12.43
CA ILE A 93 -10.63 2.23 -11.05
C ILE A 93 -9.24 1.60 -10.98
N LEU A 94 -8.94 0.63 -11.84
CA LEU A 94 -7.62 0.01 -11.92
C LEU A 94 -6.52 1.06 -12.18
N MET A 95 -6.73 1.93 -13.16
CA MET A 95 -5.78 2.98 -13.52
C MET A 95 -5.64 4.05 -12.42
N ALA A 96 -6.70 4.32 -11.65
CA ALA A 96 -6.61 5.23 -10.50
C ALA A 96 -5.84 4.61 -9.31
N CYS A 97 -5.89 3.28 -9.17
CA CYS A 97 -5.16 2.55 -8.11
C CYS A 97 -3.67 2.42 -8.41
N LEU A 98 -3.27 2.41 -9.69
CA LEU A 98 -1.89 2.16 -10.12
C LEU A 98 -0.87 3.20 -9.59
N PRO A 99 -1.13 4.53 -9.66
CA PRO A 99 -0.24 5.52 -9.09
C PRO A 99 -0.07 5.37 -7.58
N VAL A 100 -1.14 5.04 -6.86
CA VAL A 100 -1.08 4.84 -5.41
C VAL A 100 -0.24 3.62 -5.07
N ALA A 101 -0.41 2.53 -5.82
CA ALA A 101 0.35 1.29 -5.63
C ALA A 101 1.86 1.52 -5.83
N LEU A 102 2.23 2.21 -6.91
CA LEU A 102 3.62 2.51 -7.24
C LEU A 102 4.22 3.57 -6.33
N ALA A 103 3.49 4.66 -6.06
CA ALA A 103 3.95 5.71 -5.16
C ALA A 103 4.09 5.19 -3.73
N GLY A 104 3.16 4.37 -3.23
CA GLY A 104 3.24 3.77 -1.90
C GLY A 104 4.43 2.80 -1.75
N TYR A 105 4.78 2.07 -2.81
CA TYR A 105 5.98 1.24 -2.81
C TYR A 105 7.26 2.09 -2.87
N GLY A 106 7.34 3.06 -3.78
CA GLY A 106 8.53 3.89 -3.99
C GLY A 106 8.79 4.90 -2.86
N SER A 107 7.75 5.48 -2.27
CA SER A 107 7.86 6.41 -1.14
C SER A 107 8.36 5.70 0.12
N ALA A 108 7.93 4.46 0.34
CA ALA A 108 8.38 3.66 1.47
C ALA A 108 9.89 3.35 1.40
N ASP A 109 10.45 3.16 0.21
CA ASP A 109 11.90 3.04 0.00
C ASP A 109 12.64 4.35 0.33
N CYS A 110 12.05 5.51 0.04
CA CYS A 110 12.65 6.81 0.35
C CYS A 110 12.63 7.10 1.86
N THR A 111 11.49 6.86 2.52
CA THR A 111 11.36 6.98 3.98
C THR A 111 12.32 6.03 4.70
N ARG A 112 12.49 4.80 4.19
CA ARG A 112 13.48 3.85 4.69
C ARG A 112 14.90 4.42 4.64
N LYS A 113 15.33 4.98 3.51
CA LYS A 113 16.68 5.58 3.38
C LYS A 113 16.88 6.71 4.38
N SER A 114 15.87 7.57 4.56
CA SER A 114 15.97 8.69 5.51
C SER A 114 16.14 8.22 6.96
N CYS A 115 15.52 7.12 7.36
CA CYS A 115 15.71 6.55 8.70
C CYS A 115 17.01 5.74 8.83
N SER A 116 17.52 5.14 7.75
CA SER A 116 18.79 4.39 7.80
C SER A 116 20.04 5.26 7.97
N ILE A 117 19.95 6.56 7.69
CA ILE A 117 21.05 7.54 7.87
C ILE A 117 21.31 7.82 9.37
N TRP A 118 20.48 7.32 10.28
CA TRP A 118 20.65 7.46 11.73
C TRP A 118 21.56 6.39 12.37
N ASN A 119 22.32 5.64 11.56
CA ASN A 119 23.38 4.72 11.98
C ASN A 119 24.75 5.29 11.59
#